data_AF-Q7M7G4-F1
#
_entry.id   AF-Q7M7G4-F1
#
_cell.length_a   1.000
_cell.length_b   1.000
_cell.length_c   1.000
_cell.angle_alpha   90.00
_cell.angle_beta   90.00
_cell.angle_gamma   90.00
#
_symmetry.space_group_name_H-M   'P 1'
#
loop_
_entity.id
_entity.type
_entity.pdbx_description
1 polymer ?
#
loop_
_entity_poly.entity_id
_entity_poly.type
_entity_poly.pdbx_seq_one_letter_code
_entity_poly.pdbx_strand_id
1 'polypeptide(L)' 'MIKNKPLEGSTWLSPDGMSFYIEHVSEDTAGFYTVEIIDTGSKDDPFAAGDLLTSNEWLEMVNRFQLSPQA' A
#
# COMPACT_ATOMS: atom_id res chain seq x y z
N MET A 1 10.24 8.89 11.97
CA MET A 1 9.20 7.98 11.43
C MET A 1 8.65 8.61 10.17
N ILE A 2 8.61 7.87 9.06
CA ILE A 2 7.97 8.35 7.82
C ILE A 2 6.46 8.26 8.03
N LYS A 3 5.77 9.40 8.00
CA LYS A 3 4.31 9.45 8.11
C LYS A 3 3.71 8.67 6.93
N ASN A 4 2.70 7.85 7.20
CA ASN A 4 1.99 7.02 6.21
C ASN A 4 2.83 5.94 5.52
N LYS A 5 3.97 5.52 6.07
CA LYS A 5 4.56 4.24 5.66
C LYS A 5 3.59 3.10 6.03
N PRO A 6 3.21 2.22 5.08
CA PRO A 6 2.27 1.16 5.37
C PRO A 6 2.94 0.02 6.15
N LEU A 7 2.11 -0.84 6.74
CA LEU A 7 2.53 -2.12 7.31
C LEU A 7 2.11 -3.24 6.38
N GLU A 8 2.95 -4.28 6.28
CA GLU A 8 2.56 -5.52 5.63
C GLU A 8 1.29 -6.08 6.26
N GLY A 9 0.39 -6.57 5.41
CA GLY A 9 -0.91 -7.08 5.82
C GLY A 9 -1.94 -6.03 6.21
N SER A 10 -1.60 -4.73 6.16
CA SER A 10 -2.60 -3.68 6.38
C SER A 10 -3.50 -3.50 5.16
N THR A 11 -4.74 -3.06 5.40
CA THR A 11 -5.67 -2.62 4.35
C THR A 11 -5.84 -1.11 4.44
N TRP A 12 -5.85 -0.44 3.29
CA TRP A 12 -5.97 1.00 3.18
C TRP A 12 -7.18 1.36 2.33
N LEU A 13 -8.07 2.20 2.87
CA LEU A 13 -9.32 2.60 2.22
C LEU A 13 -9.33 4.09 1.93
N SER A 14 -9.90 4.44 0.78
CA SER A 14 -10.30 5.80 0.46
C SER A 14 -11.74 6.08 0.95
N PRO A 15 -12.14 7.34 1.08
CA PRO A 15 -13.52 7.72 1.39
C PRO A 15 -14.56 7.29 0.33
N ASP A 16 -14.14 7.09 -0.92
CA ASP A 16 -15.00 6.69 -2.05
C ASP A 16 -15.08 5.18 -2.26
N GLY A 17 -14.42 4.38 -1.42
CA GLY A 17 -14.56 2.92 -1.39
C GLY A 17 -13.48 2.13 -2.15
N MET A 18 -12.45 2.80 -2.69
CA MET A 18 -11.22 2.15 -3.15
C MET A 18 -10.52 1.50 -1.96
N SER A 19 -10.02 0.28 -2.14
CA SER A 19 -9.39 -0.49 -1.07
C SER A 19 -8.20 -1.28 -1.60
N PHE A 20 -7.05 -1.12 -0.95
CA PHE A 20 -5.82 -1.83 -1.26
C PHE A 20 -5.34 -2.62 -0.05
N TYR A 21 -4.86 -3.83 -0.29
CA TYR A 21 -4.12 -4.65 0.67
C TYR A 21 -2.62 -4.52 0.41
N ILE A 22 -1.83 -4.42 1.49
CA ILE A 22 -0.37 -4.31 1.41
C ILE A 22 0.23 -5.71 1.52
N GLU A 23 0.72 -6.25 0.41
CA GLU A 23 1.30 -7.60 0.37
C GLU A 23 2.70 -7.61 1.00
N HIS A 24 3.53 -6.63 0.64
CA HIS A 24 4.92 -6.57 1.10
C HIS A 24 5.43 -5.13 1.24
N VAL A 25 6.32 -4.89 2.21
CA VAL A 25 7.02 -3.61 2.42
C VAL A 25 8.50 -3.89 2.62
N SER A 26 9.29 -3.65 1.58
CA SER A 26 10.75 -3.76 1.65
C SER A 26 11.38 -2.41 1.97
N GLU A 27 12.42 -2.37 2.81
CA GLU A 27 13.17 -1.16 3.14
C GLU A 27 14.67 -1.42 3.01
N ASP A 28 15.40 -0.46 2.46
CA ASP A 28 16.86 -0.53 2.33
C ASP A 28 17.58 0.25 3.45
N THR A 29 18.90 0.12 3.49
CA THR A 29 19.75 0.79 4.48
C THR A 29 19.83 2.31 4.30
N ALA A 30 19.38 2.84 3.16
CA ALA A 30 19.28 4.27 2.87
C ALA A 30 17.93 4.86 3.30
N GLY A 31 17.00 4.05 3.80
CA GLY A 31 15.67 4.47 4.23
C GLY A 31 14.68 4.65 3.07
N PHE A 32 15.01 4.15 1.88
CA PHE A 32 14.05 4.00 0.80
C PHE A 32 13.25 2.72 1.02
N TYR A 33 11.96 2.77 0.69
CA TYR A 33 11.10 1.60 0.78
C TYR A 33 10.25 1.46 -0.48
N THR A 34 9.88 0.22 -0.78
CA THR A 34 8.90 -0.12 -1.80
C THR A 34 7.69 -0.75 -1.15
N VAL A 35 6.53 -0.62 -1.80
CA VAL A 35 5.26 -1.15 -1.32
C VAL A 35 4.65 -1.98 -2.44
N GLU A 36 4.43 -3.26 -2.17
CA GLU A 36 3.66 -4.13 -3.05
C GLU A 36 2.20 -4.11 -2.59
N ILE A 37 1.30 -3.79 -3.52
CA ILE A 37 -0.13 -3.64 -3.24
C ILE A 37 -0.96 -4.48 -4.19
N ILE A 38 -2.16 -4.83 -3.72
CA ILE A 38 -3.19 -5.47 -4.52
C ILE A 38 -4.55 -4.90 -4.14
N ASP A 39 -5.54 -4.95 -5.03
CA ASP A 39 -6.90 -4.63 -4.64
C ASP A 39 -7.38 -5.63 -3.55
N THR A 40 -8.11 -5.15 -2.56
CA THR A 40 -8.49 -5.99 -1.41
C THR A 40 -9.37 -7.18 -1.79
N GLY A 41 -10.09 -7.12 -2.91
CA GLY A 41 -10.91 -8.23 -3.41
C GLY A 41 -10.07 -9.42 -3.90
N SER A 42 -8.83 -9.16 -4.31
CA SER A 42 -7.91 -10.15 -4.88
C SER A 42 -6.84 -10.66 -3.91
N LYS A 43 -6.82 -10.22 -2.65
CA LYS A 43 -5.73 -10.52 -1.67
C LYS A 43 -5.44 -12.00 -1.41
N ASP A 44 -6.41 -12.89 -1.68
CA ASP A 44 -6.27 -14.34 -1.46
C ASP A 44 -6.16 -15.11 -2.80
N ASP A 45 -6.08 -14.41 -3.94
CA ASP A 45 -5.92 -15.01 -5.25
C ASP A 45 -4.42 -15.10 -5.62
N PRO A 46 -3.83 -16.30 -5.65
CA PRO A 46 -2.41 -16.48 -5.96
C PRO A 46 -2.06 -16.18 -7.42
N PHE A 47 -3.05 -15.93 -8.29
CA PHE A 47 -2.85 -15.59 -9.70
C PHE A 47 -3.11 -14.12 -10.00
N ALA A 48 -3.58 -13.34 -9.03
CA ALA A 48 -3.79 -11.92 -9.21
C ALA A 48 -2.45 -11.18 -9.23
N ALA A 49 -2.38 -10.15 -10.08
CA ALA A 49 -1.18 -9.33 -10.22
C ALA A 49 -1.32 -8.08 -9.36
N GLY A 50 -0.36 -7.87 -8.46
CA GLY A 50 -0.21 -6.63 -7.70
C GLY A 50 0.62 -5.57 -8.45
N ASP A 51 0.71 -4.40 -7.83
CA ASP A 51 1.56 -3.29 -8.26
C ASP A 51 2.70 -3.08 -7.26
N LEU A 52 3.90 -2.79 -7.76
CA LEU A 52 5.06 -2.40 -6.95
C LEU A 52 5.27 -0.89 -7.05
N LEU A 53 5.16 -0.20 -5.93
CA LEU A 53 5.31 1.25 -5.83
C LEU A 53 6.61 1.62 -5.11
N THR A 54 7.26 2.67 -5.57
CA THR A 54 8.24 3.40 -4.77
C THR A 54 7.57 4.13 -3.61
N SER A 55 8.35 4.50 -2.58
CA SER A 55 7.86 5.31 -1.46
C SER A 55 7.17 6.61 -1.89
N ASN A 56 7.65 7.25 -2.96
CA ASN A 56 7.04 8.48 -3.49
C ASN A 56 5.69 8.19 -4.15
N GLU A 57 5.60 7.18 -5.01
CA GLU A 57 4.34 6.79 -5.67
C GLU A 57 3.27 6.37 -4.65
N TRP A 58 3.67 5.62 -3.63
CA TRP A 58 2.78 5.28 -2.52
C TRP A 58 2.24 6.52 -1.80
N LEU A 59 3.12 7.46 -1.42
CA LEU A 59 2.70 8.68 -0.72
C LEU A 59 1.83 9.58 -1.60
N GLU A 60 2.13 9.69 -2.89
CA GLU A 60 1.29 10.39 -3.86
C GLU A 60 -0.09 9.75 -3.95
N MET A 61 -0.17 8.42 -4.01
CA MET A 61 -1.43 7.68 -4.05
C MET A 61 -2.25 7.89 -2.76
N VAL A 62 -1.61 7.77 -1.58
CA VAL A 62 -2.24 8.04 -0.29
C VAL A 62 -2.83 9.44 -0.23
N ASN A 63 -2.06 10.45 -0.67
CA ASN A 63 -2.52 11.83 -0.64
C ASN A 63 -3.64 12.10 -1.66
N ARG A 64 -3.52 11.53 -2.87
CA ARG A 64 -4.47 11.73 -3.97
C ARG A 64 -5.84 11.11 -3.66
N PHE A 65 -5.86 9.89 -3.13
CA PHE A 65 -7.09 9.15 -2.85
C PHE A 65 -7.50 9.20 -1.37
N GLN A 66 -6.76 9.96 -0.56
CA GLN A 66 -7.01 10.09 0.88
C GLN A 66 -7.04 8.73 1.59
N LEU A 67 -6.14 7.82 1.18
CA LEU A 67 -6.07 6.47 1.75
C LEU A 67 -5.72 6.55 3.23
N SER A 68 -6.38 5.74 4.03
CA SER A 68 -6.12 5.61 5.46
C SER A 68 -6.15 4.14 5.87
N PRO A 69 -5.31 3.72 6.83
CA PRO A 69 -5.27 2.34 7.27
C PRO A 69 -6.57 1.99 7.99
N GLN A 70 -7.11 0.81 7.70
CA GLN A 70 -8.19 0.22 8.49
C GLN A 70 -7.66 -0.20 9.86
N ALA A 71 -8.46 0.05 10.90
CA ALA A 71 -8.18 -0.37 12.28
C ALA A 71 -8.38 -1.88 12.48
#